data_AF-A0A957I9X7-F1
#
_entry.id   AF-A0A957I9X7-F1
#
_cell.length_a   1.000
_cell.length_b   1.000
_cell.length_c   1.000
_cell.angle_alpha   90.00
_cell.angle_beta   90.00
_cell.angle_gamma   90.00
#
_symmetry.space_group_name_H-M   'P 1'
#
loop_
_entity.id
_entity.type
_entity.pdbx_description
1 polymer ?
#
loop_
_entity_poly.entity_id
_entity_poly.type
_entity_poly.pdbx_seq_one_letter_code
_entity_poly.pdbx_strand_id
1 'polypeptide(L)'
;EVDIEVNPETGQESTSLIPRTDGPQLEVVITPDTIIYRDVTDLSIPPDQESGEREVVQQVRQVDSADDITGNLELEIWGERRGDRIVATVLVYGPLGGGAFE
;
A
#
# COMPACT_ATOMS: atom_id res chain seq x y z
N GLU A 1 -12.43 9.29 -0.11
CA GLU A 1 -13.66 9.26 0.72
C GLU A 1 -13.26 8.64 2.06
N VAL A 2 -13.93 9.00 3.15
CA VAL A 2 -13.58 8.50 4.49
C VAL A 2 -14.79 7.77 5.03
N ASP A 3 -14.63 6.49 5.32
CA ASP A 3 -15.64 5.69 6.00
C ASP A 3 -15.27 5.61 7.48
N ILE A 4 -16.24 5.87 8.36
CA ILE A 4 -16.03 5.89 9.81
C ILE A 4 -16.99 4.89 10.43
N GLU A 5 -16.44 3.82 10.98
CA GLU A 5 -17.20 2.83 11.75
C GLU A 5 -16.93 3.04 13.24
N VAL A 6 -17.99 3.23 14.02
CA VAL A 6 -17.89 3.41 15.48
C VAL A 6 -18.36 2.15 16.18
N ASN A 7 -17.49 1.53 16.98
CA ASN A 7 -17.87 0.41 17.83
C ASN A 7 -18.76 0.91 18.98
N PRO A 8 -20.03 0.49 19.08
CA PRO A 8 -20.95 1.00 20.10
C PRO A 8 -20.64 0.54 21.52
N GLU A 9 -19.83 -0.52 21.70
CA GLU A 9 -19.47 -1.07 23.01
C GLU A 9 -18.21 -0.44 23.59
N THR A 10 -17.24 -0.10 22.74
CA THR A 10 -15.94 0.46 23.16
C THR A 10 -15.80 1.95 22.88
N GLY A 11 -16.64 2.52 22.02
CA GLY A 11 -16.52 3.90 21.54
C GLY A 11 -15.32 4.12 20.62
N GLN A 12 -14.63 3.05 20.19
CA GLN A 12 -13.50 3.17 19.28
C GLN A 12 -13.99 3.46 17.86
N GLU A 13 -13.38 4.47 17.23
CA GLU A 13 -13.62 4.87 15.86
C GLU A 13 -12.57 4.19 14.95
N SER A 14 -13.04 3.45 13.95
CA SER A 14 -12.21 2.92 12.87
C SER A 14 -12.42 3.79 11.64
N THR A 15 -11.36 4.44 11.19
CA THR A 15 -11.41 5.32 10.01
C THR A 15 -10.75 4.60 8.84
N SER A 16 -11.52 4.29 7.80
CA SER A 16 -11.01 3.71 6.56
C SER A 16 -10.95 4.76 5.46
N LEU A 17 -9.75 4.98 4.92
CA LEU A 17 -9.56 5.82 3.73
C LEU A 17 -9.89 5.01 2.49
N ILE A 18 -10.94 5.39 1.77
CA ILE A 18 -11.26 4.83 0.46
C ILE A 18 -10.59 5.71 -0.60
N PRO A 19 -9.50 5.25 -1.24
CA PRO A 19 -8.86 5.98 -2.31
C PRO A 19 -9.81 6.08 -3.50
N ARG A 20 -10.13 7.31 -3.92
CA ARG A 20 -10.83 7.59 -5.17
C ARG A 20 -9.85 8.26 -6.13
N THR A 21 -9.86 7.79 -7.37
CA THR A 21 -9.05 8.33 -8.45
C THR A 21 -9.95 8.49 -9.67
N ASP A 22 -9.87 9.64 -10.32
CA ASP A 22 -10.53 9.92 -11.60
C ASP A 22 -9.63 9.53 -12.80
N GLY A 23 -8.53 8.83 -12.52
CA GLY A 23 -7.56 8.38 -13.50
C GLY A 23 -8.05 7.17 -14.31
N PRO A 24 -7.29 6.79 -15.36
CA PRO A 24 -7.62 5.62 -16.15
C PRO A 24 -7.57 4.35 -15.29
N GLN A 25 -8.57 3.48 -15.48
CA GLN A 25 -8.53 2.14 -14.92
C GLN A 25 -7.50 1.30 -15.68
N LEU A 26 -6.63 0.60 -14.94
CA LEU A 26 -5.60 -0.26 -15.51
C LEU A 26 -5.79 -1.69 -14.98
N GLU A 27 -5.60 -2.68 -15.85
CA GLU A 27 -5.55 -4.09 -15.49
C GLU A 27 -4.10 -4.51 -15.24
N VAL A 28 -3.84 -5.11 -14.09
CA VAL A 28 -2.52 -5.65 -13.75
C VAL A 28 -2.57 -7.17 -13.83
N VAL A 29 -1.70 -7.75 -14.65
CA VAL A 29 -1.57 -9.20 -14.80
C VAL A 29 -0.34 -9.67 -14.05
N ILE A 30 -0.58 -10.52 -13.06
CA ILE A 30 0.45 -11.23 -12.30
C ILE A 30 0.69 -12.58 -13.00
N THR A 31 1.95 -12.88 -13.29
CA THR A 31 2.38 -14.15 -13.88
C THR A 31 3.28 -14.89 -12.90
N PRO A 32 3.62 -16.17 -13.15
CA PRO A 32 4.59 -16.89 -12.32
C PRO A 32 5.99 -16.25 -12.26
N ASP A 33 6.32 -15.36 -13.20
CA ASP A 33 7.60 -14.65 -13.25
C ASP A 33 7.55 -13.29 -12.53
N THR A 34 6.38 -12.86 -12.05
CA THR A 34 6.23 -11.61 -11.31
C THR A 34 6.87 -11.74 -9.92
N ILE A 35 7.77 -10.82 -9.59
CA ILE A 35 8.34 -10.71 -8.24
C ILE A 35 7.42 -9.80 -7.41
N ILE A 36 6.92 -10.31 -6.29
CA ILE A 36 5.98 -9.60 -5.43
C ILE A 36 6.68 -9.20 -4.14
N TYR A 37 6.53 -7.93 -3.76
CA TYR A 37 7.08 -7.35 -2.54
C TYR A 37 5.97 -6.76 -1.68
N ARG A 38 6.05 -6.99 -0.38
CA ARG A 38 5.29 -6.28 0.63
C ARG A 38 6.15 -5.17 1.22
N ASP A 39 5.62 -3.96 1.29
CA ASP A 39 6.22 -2.87 2.04
C ASP A 39 6.16 -3.17 3.55
N VAL A 40 7.32 -3.11 4.19
CA VAL A 40 7.54 -3.32 5.63
C VAL A 40 8.32 -2.16 6.23
N THR A 41 8.26 -0.98 5.60
CA THR A 41 8.90 0.25 6.07
C THR A 41 8.34 0.65 7.43
N ASP A 42 9.23 0.91 8.38
CA ASP A 42 8.88 1.43 9.69
C ASP A 42 8.93 2.97 9.66
N LEU A 43 7.78 3.60 9.80
CA LEU A 43 7.65 5.06 9.86
C LEU A 43 7.55 5.60 11.28
N SER A 44 7.62 4.75 12.30
CA SER A 44 7.48 5.16 13.69
C SER A 44 8.47 6.28 14.03
N ILE A 45 7.96 7.33 14.67
CA ILE A 45 8.74 8.50 15.07
C ILE A 45 9.12 8.30 16.54
N PRO A 46 10.42 8.15 16.87
CA PRO A 46 10.86 8.22 18.25
C PRO A 46 10.49 9.59 18.85
N PRO A 47 9.99 9.64 20.09
CA PRO A 47 9.47 10.88 20.70
C PRO A 47 10.54 11.98 20.87
N ASP A 48 11.82 11.64 20.74
CA ASP A 48 12.95 12.57 20.83
C ASP A 48 13.33 13.22 19.48
N GLN A 49 12.70 12.85 18.37
CA GLN A 49 13.04 13.32 17.02
C GLN A 49 11.86 13.92 16.23
N GLU A 50 10.96 14.62 16.93
CA GLU A 50 9.76 15.22 16.33
C GLU A 50 10.04 16.39 15.35
N SER A 51 11.29 16.85 15.23
CA SER A 51 11.64 18.02 14.40
C SER A 51 12.87 17.77 13.54
N GLY A 52 12.70 17.81 12.20
CA GLY A 52 13.76 17.72 11.20
C GLY A 52 13.32 17.06 9.90
N GLU A 53 14.07 17.27 8.82
CA GLU A 53 13.96 16.44 7.61
C GLU A 53 14.58 15.07 7.90
N ARG A 54 13.86 13.98 7.57
CA ARG A 54 14.34 12.61 7.71
C ARG A 54 14.45 11.92 6.37
N GLU A 55 15.55 11.21 6.16
CA GLU A 55 15.68 10.26 5.08
C GLU A 55 15.01 8.95 5.50
N VAL A 56 14.00 8.53 4.77
CA VAL A 56 13.33 7.23 4.97
C VAL A 56 13.69 6.35 3.78
N VAL A 57 14.29 5.20 4.08
CA VAL A 57 14.59 4.17 3.07
C VAL A 57 13.50 3.11 3.11
N GLN A 58 12.72 3.01 2.04
CA GLN A 58 11.68 2.00 1.92
C GLN A 58 12.27 0.60 2.09
N GLN A 59 11.67 -0.20 2.98
CA GLN A 59 12.04 -1.58 3.21
C GLN A 59 10.97 -2.47 2.63
N VAL A 60 11.36 -3.38 1.73
CA VAL A 60 10.43 -4.31 1.09
C VAL A 60 10.84 -5.76 1.34
N ARG A 61 9.85 -6.63 1.53
CA ARG A 61 10.05 -8.07 1.72
C ARG A 61 9.37 -8.84 0.60
N GLN A 62 10.11 -9.70 -0.09
CA GLN A 62 9.54 -10.56 -1.11
C GLN A 62 8.52 -11.54 -0.51
N VAL A 63 7.42 -11.76 -1.21
CA VAL A 63 6.38 -12.73 -0.85
C VAL A 63 6.06 -13.63 -2.05
N ASP A 64 5.53 -14.81 -1.77
CA ASP A 64 5.27 -15.84 -2.79
C ASP A 64 3.87 -15.75 -3.41
N SER A 65 2.99 -14.90 -2.88
CA SER A 65 1.60 -14.76 -3.32
C SER A 65 1.08 -13.33 -3.21
N ALA A 66 0.07 -13.01 -4.01
CA ALA A 66 -0.71 -11.77 -3.99
C ALA A 66 -1.96 -11.86 -3.10
N ASP A 67 -2.19 -12.98 -2.39
CA ASP A 67 -3.41 -13.20 -1.59
C ASP A 67 -3.60 -12.17 -0.46
N ASP A 68 -2.49 -11.58 0.02
CA ASP A 68 -2.48 -10.54 1.06
C ASP A 68 -2.83 -9.14 0.50
N ILE A 69 -2.97 -8.99 -0.82
CA ILE A 69 -3.39 -7.73 -1.45
C ILE A 69 -4.90 -7.59 -1.26
N THR A 70 -5.28 -7.02 -0.13
CA THR A 70 -6.68 -6.80 0.26
C THR A 70 -6.98 -5.33 0.49
N GLY A 71 -8.19 -4.88 0.14
CA GLY A 71 -8.71 -3.58 0.56
C GLY A 71 -7.93 -2.37 0.02
N ASN A 72 -7.72 -1.38 0.89
CA ASN A 72 -7.16 -0.06 0.58
C ASN A 72 -5.63 -0.07 0.71
N LEU A 73 -4.93 -0.52 -0.33
CA LEU A 73 -3.46 -0.55 -0.40
C LEU A 73 -2.94 0.32 -1.54
N GLU A 74 -1.71 0.79 -1.40
CA GLU A 74 -0.94 1.38 -2.49
C GLU A 74 -0.25 0.28 -3.28
N LEU A 75 -0.22 0.42 -4.62
CA LEU A 75 0.43 -0.51 -5.54
C LEU A 75 1.42 0.25 -6.41
N GLU A 76 2.68 -0.18 -6.39
CA GLU A 76 3.72 0.25 -7.32
C GLU A 76 4.07 -0.89 -8.26
N ILE A 77 4.00 -0.65 -9.56
CA ILE A 77 4.07 -1.70 -10.58
C ILE A 77 5.08 -1.33 -11.65
N TRP A 78 6.04 -2.23 -11.90
CA TRP A 78 6.95 -2.16 -13.03
C TRP A 78 6.71 -3.34 -13.97
N GLY A 79 6.61 -3.08 -15.27
CA GLY A 79 6.32 -4.11 -16.25
C GLY A 79 6.11 -3.58 -17.66
N GLU A 80 5.63 -4.46 -18.54
CA GLU A 80 5.30 -4.11 -19.92
C GLU A 80 3.85 -3.62 -20.00
N ARG A 81 3.65 -2.37 -20.44
CA ARG A 81 2.32 -1.79 -20.65
C ARG A 81 1.84 -2.00 -22.09
N ARG A 82 0.64 -2.56 -22.24
CA ARG A 82 -0.08 -2.71 -23.51
C ARG A 82 -1.49 -2.13 -23.36
N GLY A 83 -1.64 -0.87 -23.75
CA GLY A 83 -2.90 -0.14 -23.60
C GLY A 83 -3.23 0.13 -22.13
N ASP A 84 -4.34 -0.46 -21.68
CA ASP A 84 -4.84 -0.44 -20.30
C ASP A 84 -4.33 -1.61 -19.45
N ARG A 85 -3.57 -2.55 -20.03
CA ARG A 85 -3.00 -3.68 -19.31
C ARG A 85 -1.51 -3.51 -19.02
N ILE A 86 -1.08 -3.91 -17.82
CA ILE A 86 0.33 -4.02 -17.43
C ILE A 86 0.62 -5.47 -17.05
N VAL A 87 1.57 -6.11 -17.75
CA VAL A 87 2.13 -7.41 -17.33
C VAL A 87 3.27 -7.13 -16.37
N ALA A 88 3.07 -7.44 -15.09
CA ALA A 88 3.99 -7.04 -14.03
C ALA A 88 5.27 -7.91 -14.02
N THR A 89 6.42 -7.25 -14.03
CA THR A 89 7.70 -7.87 -13.68
C THR A 89 7.95 -7.75 -12.18
N VAL A 90 7.62 -6.59 -11.60
CA VAL A 90 7.72 -6.31 -10.16
C VAL A 90 6.43 -5.64 -9.70
N LEU A 91 5.90 -6.10 -8.57
CA LEU A 91 4.77 -5.49 -7.87
C LEU A 91 5.18 -5.26 -6.42
N VAL A 92 5.05 -4.03 -5.93
CA VAL A 92 5.17 -3.68 -4.51
C VAL A 92 3.79 -3.26 -4.01
N TYR A 93 3.36 -3.80 -2.86
CA TYR A 93 2.13 -3.37 -2.20
C TYR A 93 2.37 -2.98 -0.74
N GLY A 94 1.65 -1.97 -0.26
CA GLY A 94 1.81 -1.45 1.08
C GLY A 94 0.64 -0.58 1.55
N PRO A 95 0.64 -0.15 2.82
CA PRO A 95 -0.33 0.82 3.31
C PRO A 95 -0.23 2.14 2.53
N LEU A 96 -1.38 2.76 2.27
CA LEU A 96 -1.47 4.07 1.61
C LEU A 96 -0.64 5.12 2.35
N GLY A 97 0.30 5.78 1.67
CA GLY A 97 1.12 6.84 2.28
C GLY A 97 2.34 6.34 3.05
N GLY A 98 2.73 5.07 2.89
CA GLY A 98 4.04 4.56 3.28
C GLY A 98 4.18 4.05 4.72
N GLY A 99 3.11 3.94 5.50
CA GLY A 99 3.17 3.31 6.82
C GLY A 99 1.80 3.07 7.44
N ALA A 100 1.72 2.04 8.29
CA ALA A 100 0.56 1.85 9.15
C ALA A 100 0.55 2.96 10.21
N PHE A 101 -0.48 3.80 10.19
CA PHE A 101 -0.84 4.59 11.36
C PHE A 101 -1.59 3.62 12.28
N GLU A 102 -0.93 3.13 13.32
CA GLU A 102 -1.57 2.38 14.40
C GLU A 102 -2.05 3.32 15.50
#